data_AF-A0AAD3RYL1-F1
#
_entry.id   AF-A0AAD3RYL1-F1
#
_cell.length_a   1.000
_cell.length_b   1.000
_cell.length_c   1.000
_cell.angle_alpha   90.00
_cell.angle_beta   90.00
_cell.angle_gamma   90.00
#
_symmetry.space_group_name_H-M   'P 1'
#
loop_
_entity.id
_entity.type
_entity.pdbx_description
1 polymer ?
#
loop_
_entity_poly.entity_id
_entity_poly.type
_entity_poly.pdbx_seq_one_letter_code
_entity_poly.pdbx_strand_id
1 'polypeptide(L)'
;MEAAMGLMRRMHPKHVDTVLSALLSLMPEHFSDLLSQVDQPLQVLCDIDSGKEFILCEYNRDADSYRSPWSNKYHPQLEEGLYPSLELRKLEIEANDVFAVYRDQYYEGGISSVYMYEDDNEGFVACFLIKKDGSKSGQGRRGYLHEGEWDAIHVIEVGPEEDGTSHYCLTSTVMLSLTTDNESCGTFSLSGSIRRQMNMDLSVAEGHLCNMGRMIEEMESKLRYSLDQVYFGKTREMVCTLRPPAELAQQHELAVGPHNSTVYYEVEQFEACDALLCMLLEHQSLHTPHHRSTHNHHAILCATTRVLTVLLRWEADVNSSIATACKVVFHLVHVVARLNPSPLLDHLSNIDCDINPTTAIGNLALMSCANCKRNERLGILTVDSADFGLGNKANPLVDSIARINRWSLNFQQAVLYVLQV
;
A
#
# COMPACT_ATOMS: atom_id res chain seq x y z
N MET A 1 -12.78 -4.69 -20.78
CA MET A 1 -11.48 -5.09 -20.21
C MET A 1 -11.26 -4.61 -18.77
N GLU A 2 -11.23 -3.30 -18.49
CA GLU A 2 -10.92 -2.78 -17.14
C GLU A 2 -11.80 -3.35 -16.01
N ALA A 3 -13.11 -3.48 -16.27
CA ALA A 3 -14.05 -4.09 -15.32
C ALA A 3 -13.74 -5.58 -15.05
N ALA A 4 -13.32 -6.33 -16.07
CA ALA A 4 -12.93 -7.74 -15.93
C ALA A 4 -11.67 -7.88 -15.07
N MET A 5 -10.66 -7.05 -15.31
CA MET A 5 -9.45 -6.97 -14.48
C MET A 5 -9.76 -6.48 -13.06
N GLY A 6 -10.74 -5.59 -12.91
CA GLY A 6 -11.29 -5.19 -11.62
C GLY A 6 -11.94 -6.34 -10.86
N LEU A 7 -12.66 -7.22 -11.56
CA LEU A 7 -13.26 -8.43 -10.99
C LEU A 7 -12.19 -9.43 -10.56
N MET A 8 -11.22 -9.75 -11.43
CA MET A 8 -10.15 -10.71 -11.11
C MET A 8 -9.36 -10.30 -9.86
N ARG A 9 -9.12 -9.00 -9.65
CA ARG A 9 -8.45 -8.47 -8.45
C ARG A 9 -9.26 -8.59 -7.16
N ARG A 10 -10.57 -8.82 -7.24
CA ARG A 10 -11.49 -8.89 -6.08
C ARG A 10 -11.95 -10.31 -5.77
N MET A 11 -11.80 -11.22 -6.73
CA MET A 11 -12.20 -12.61 -6.54
C MET A 11 -11.19 -13.36 -5.69
N HIS A 12 -11.68 -14.38 -4.98
CA HIS A 12 -10.80 -15.22 -4.18
C HIS A 12 -9.78 -15.93 -5.08
N PRO A 13 -8.46 -15.88 -4.78
CA PRO A 13 -7.42 -16.44 -5.64
C PRO A 13 -7.60 -17.93 -5.98
N LYS A 14 -8.13 -18.72 -5.04
CA LYS A 14 -8.47 -20.15 -5.27
C LYS A 14 -9.52 -20.39 -6.36
N HIS A 15 -10.24 -19.36 -6.82
CA HIS A 15 -11.27 -19.48 -7.85
C HIS A 15 -10.89 -18.77 -9.15
N VAL A 16 -9.63 -18.31 -9.30
CA VAL A 16 -9.15 -17.60 -10.49
C VAL A 16 -9.45 -18.38 -11.76
N ASP A 17 -9.19 -19.68 -11.80
CA ASP A 17 -9.42 -20.52 -12.98
C ASP A 17 -10.90 -20.59 -13.40
N THR A 18 -11.79 -20.72 -12.40
CA THR A 18 -13.24 -20.79 -12.65
C THR A 18 -13.79 -19.44 -13.12
N VAL A 19 -13.34 -18.36 -12.50
CA VAL A 19 -13.76 -16.99 -12.87
C VAL A 19 -13.23 -16.64 -14.26
N LEU A 20 -11.97 -16.97 -14.54
CA LEU A 20 -11.37 -16.73 -15.85
C LEU A 20 -12.10 -17.53 -16.92
N SER A 21 -12.38 -18.82 -16.70
CA SER A 21 -13.16 -19.65 -17.63
C SER A 21 -14.56 -19.06 -17.91
N ALA A 22 -15.23 -18.54 -16.88
CA ALA A 22 -16.52 -17.87 -17.02
C ALA A 22 -16.39 -16.55 -17.80
N LEU A 23 -15.35 -15.74 -17.55
CA LEU A 23 -15.09 -14.50 -18.29
C LEU A 23 -14.77 -14.76 -19.75
N LEU A 24 -13.98 -15.79 -20.06
CA LEU A 24 -13.66 -16.20 -21.42
C LEU A 24 -14.91 -16.68 -22.17
N SER A 25 -15.85 -17.31 -21.47
CA SER A 25 -17.15 -17.71 -22.04
C SER A 25 -18.08 -16.52 -22.30
N LEU A 26 -17.98 -15.46 -21.49
CA LEU A 26 -18.81 -14.25 -21.60
C LEU A 26 -18.27 -13.25 -22.64
N MET A 27 -16.95 -13.17 -22.80
CA MET A 27 -16.26 -12.21 -23.67
C MET A 27 -15.19 -12.91 -24.51
N PRO A 28 -15.60 -13.76 -25.47
CA PRO A 28 -14.66 -14.52 -26.28
C PRO A 28 -13.77 -13.63 -27.17
N GLU A 29 -14.21 -12.43 -27.55
CA GLU A 29 -13.37 -11.49 -28.31
C GLU A 29 -12.12 -11.00 -27.56
N HIS A 30 -12.09 -11.15 -26.23
CA HIS A 30 -11.00 -10.69 -25.37
C HIS A 30 -10.16 -11.84 -24.81
N PHE A 31 -10.27 -13.03 -25.41
CA PHE A 31 -9.62 -14.26 -24.94
C PHE A 31 -8.10 -14.09 -24.74
N SER A 32 -7.41 -13.60 -25.77
CA SER A 32 -5.94 -13.43 -25.75
C SER A 32 -5.49 -12.39 -24.73
N ASP A 33 -6.21 -11.27 -24.63
CA ASP A 33 -5.86 -10.17 -23.73
C ASP A 33 -6.05 -10.55 -22.24
N LEU A 34 -7.09 -11.35 -21.94
CA LEU A 34 -7.36 -11.80 -20.57
C LEU A 34 -6.34 -12.82 -20.09
N LEU A 35 -6.01 -13.78 -20.96
CA LEU A 35 -5.01 -14.81 -20.70
C LEU A 35 -3.64 -14.18 -20.41
N SER A 36 -3.17 -13.29 -21.29
CA SER A 36 -1.87 -12.61 -21.13
C SER A 36 -1.78 -11.70 -19.91
N GLN A 37 -2.89 -11.18 -19.39
CA GLN A 37 -2.89 -10.24 -18.25
C GLN A 37 -3.14 -10.89 -16.90
N VAL A 38 -3.70 -12.11 -16.86
CA VAL A 38 -4.14 -12.76 -15.63
C VAL A 38 -3.23 -13.96 -15.34
N ASP A 39 -2.36 -13.79 -14.33
CA ASP A 39 -1.54 -14.91 -13.85
C ASP A 39 -2.44 -15.95 -13.16
N GLN A 40 -2.23 -17.22 -13.53
CA GLN A 40 -2.89 -18.39 -12.95
C GLN A 40 -1.88 -19.19 -12.12
N PRO A 41 -2.34 -19.92 -11.07
CA PRO A 41 -1.48 -20.85 -10.35
C PRO A 41 -0.75 -21.79 -11.30
N LEU A 42 0.55 -21.95 -11.09
CA LEU A 42 1.40 -22.67 -12.03
C LEU A 42 1.09 -24.17 -12.00
N GLN A 43 0.92 -24.77 -13.18
CA GLN A 43 0.73 -26.21 -13.34
C GLN A 43 2.05 -26.88 -13.73
N VAL A 44 2.13 -28.19 -13.51
CA VAL A 44 3.35 -28.99 -13.73
C VAL A 44 3.02 -30.18 -14.60
N LEU A 45 3.90 -30.48 -15.56
CA LEU A 45 3.87 -31.68 -16.37
C LEU A 45 5.24 -32.39 -16.32
N CYS A 46 5.27 -33.69 -16.61
CA CYS A 46 6.50 -34.46 -16.68
C CYS A 46 6.88 -34.72 -18.13
N ASP A 47 8.10 -34.34 -18.50
CA ASP A 47 8.67 -34.66 -19.80
C ASP A 47 9.04 -36.14 -19.84
N ILE A 48 8.35 -36.89 -20.69
CA ILE A 48 8.47 -38.35 -20.80
C ILE A 48 9.88 -38.76 -21.27
N ASP A 49 10.55 -37.92 -22.07
CA ASP A 49 11.86 -38.26 -22.63
C ASP A 49 13.00 -38.02 -21.64
N SER A 50 12.91 -36.95 -20.85
CA SER A 50 13.93 -36.60 -19.86
C SER A 50 13.63 -37.14 -18.45
N GLY A 51 12.37 -37.50 -18.17
CA GLY A 51 11.89 -37.88 -16.84
C GLY A 51 11.84 -36.72 -15.84
N LYS A 52 11.96 -35.48 -16.30
CA LYS A 52 11.99 -34.27 -15.46
C LYS A 52 10.66 -33.52 -15.53
N GLU A 53 10.25 -32.99 -14.38
CA GLU A 53 9.10 -32.09 -14.29
C GLU A 53 9.42 -30.70 -14.86
N PHE A 54 8.42 -30.06 -15.46
CA PHE A 54 8.51 -28.69 -15.95
C PHE A 54 7.19 -27.94 -15.73
N ILE A 55 7.28 -26.61 -15.69
CA ILE A 55 6.15 -25.72 -15.38
C ILE A 55 5.44 -25.30 -16.66
N LEU A 56 4.11 -25.32 -16.64
CA LEU A 56 3.25 -24.88 -17.73
C LEU A 56 2.93 -23.39 -17.60
N CYS A 57 3.08 -22.64 -18.67
CA CYS A 57 2.65 -21.25 -18.79
C CYS A 57 2.27 -20.93 -20.25
N GLU A 58 1.87 -19.70 -20.52
CA GLU A 58 1.52 -19.27 -21.88
C GLU A 58 2.75 -19.23 -22.81
N TYR A 59 3.92 -18.92 -22.25
CA TYR A 59 5.17 -18.77 -23.01
C TYR A 59 5.77 -20.09 -23.52
N ASN A 60 5.29 -21.24 -23.04
CA ASN A 60 5.66 -22.55 -23.59
C ASN A 60 4.46 -23.29 -24.19
N ARG A 61 3.31 -22.62 -24.33
CA ARG A 61 2.10 -23.20 -24.90
C ARG A 61 2.01 -22.93 -26.39
N ASP A 62 1.63 -23.94 -27.15
CA ASP A 62 1.20 -23.83 -28.53
C ASP A 62 -0.05 -24.69 -28.72
N ALA A 63 -1.15 -24.09 -29.18
CA ALA A 63 -2.49 -24.66 -29.12
C ALA A 63 -2.81 -25.25 -27.73
N ASP A 64 -2.93 -26.58 -27.62
CA ASP A 64 -3.18 -27.29 -26.36
C ASP A 64 -1.98 -28.15 -25.90
N SER A 65 -0.79 -27.86 -26.42
CA SER A 65 0.44 -28.57 -26.08
C SER A 65 1.47 -27.64 -25.46
N TYR A 66 2.36 -28.22 -24.65
CA TYR A 66 3.37 -27.46 -23.91
C TYR A 66 4.78 -27.97 -24.20
N ARG A 67 5.70 -27.06 -24.51
CA ARG A 67 7.10 -27.36 -24.79
C ARG A 67 7.88 -27.61 -23.50
N SER A 68 8.53 -28.76 -23.40
CA SER A 68 9.47 -29.07 -22.33
C SER A 68 10.77 -28.27 -22.51
N PRO A 69 11.30 -27.62 -21.46
CA PRO A 69 12.59 -26.95 -21.52
C PRO A 69 13.76 -27.96 -21.58
N TRP A 70 13.52 -29.24 -21.28
CA TRP A 70 14.55 -30.28 -21.25
C TRP A 70 14.73 -30.95 -22.61
N SER A 71 13.69 -31.61 -23.12
CA SER A 71 13.71 -32.30 -24.42
C SER A 71 13.49 -31.37 -25.62
N ASN A 72 13.03 -30.14 -25.38
CA ASN A 72 12.57 -29.22 -26.42
C ASN A 72 11.43 -29.80 -27.28
N LYS A 73 10.55 -30.64 -26.71
CA LYS A 73 9.41 -31.22 -27.41
C LYS A 73 8.10 -30.81 -26.76
N TYR A 74 7.06 -30.77 -27.58
CA TYR A 74 5.70 -30.49 -27.13
C TYR A 74 5.02 -31.74 -26.55
N HIS A 75 4.22 -31.53 -25.51
CA HIS A 75 3.38 -32.52 -24.87
C HIS A 75 1.93 -31.99 -24.76
N PRO A 76 0.95 -32.63 -25.43
CA PRO A 76 1.07 -33.70 -26.44
C PRO A 76 1.94 -33.31 -27.65
N GLN A 77 2.34 -34.30 -28.46
CA GLN A 77 3.18 -34.02 -29.63
C GLN A 77 2.44 -33.17 -30.67
N LEU A 78 3.15 -32.17 -31.21
CA LEU A 78 2.71 -31.32 -32.31
C LEU A 78 3.61 -31.51 -33.53
N GLU A 79 3.01 -31.46 -34.72
CA GLU A 79 3.74 -31.53 -35.99
C GLU A 79 4.40 -30.19 -36.35
N GLU A 80 3.71 -29.08 -36.10
CA GLU A 80 4.19 -27.71 -36.34
C GLU A 80 4.10 -26.91 -35.04
N GLY A 81 5.18 -26.92 -34.25
CA GLY A 81 5.31 -26.12 -33.03
C GLY A 81 6.33 -24.99 -33.21
N LEU A 82 6.16 -23.92 -32.45
CA LEU A 82 7.14 -22.83 -32.39
C LEU A 82 8.36 -23.21 -31.53
N TYR A 83 9.56 -22.98 -32.05
CA TYR A 83 10.79 -23.27 -31.34
C TYR A 83 11.73 -22.06 -31.36
N PRO A 84 12.50 -21.81 -30.28
CA PRO A 84 13.55 -20.81 -30.31
C PRO A 84 14.63 -21.17 -31.32
N SER A 85 15.35 -20.17 -31.83
CA SER A 85 16.52 -20.40 -32.67
C SER A 85 17.61 -21.19 -31.94
N LEU A 86 18.54 -21.75 -32.71
CA LEU A 86 19.63 -22.56 -32.15
C LEU A 86 20.52 -21.79 -31.17
N GLU A 87 20.65 -20.48 -31.34
CA GLU A 87 21.43 -19.62 -30.45
C GLU A 87 20.66 -19.35 -29.16
N LEU A 88 19.40 -18.93 -29.27
CA LEU A 88 18.55 -18.68 -28.12
C LEU A 88 18.28 -19.96 -27.31
N ARG A 89 18.16 -21.11 -27.97
CA ARG A 89 18.02 -22.42 -27.31
C ARG A 89 19.25 -22.79 -26.46
N LYS A 90 20.47 -22.43 -26.89
CA LYS A 90 21.67 -22.65 -26.06
C LYS A 90 21.60 -21.81 -24.79
N LEU A 91 21.21 -20.54 -24.92
CA LEU A 91 21.02 -19.66 -23.78
C LEU A 91 19.89 -20.14 -22.86
N GLU A 92 18.79 -20.65 -23.41
CA GLU A 92 17.67 -21.23 -22.65
C GLU A 92 18.11 -22.45 -21.82
N ILE A 93 18.94 -23.33 -22.38
CA ILE A 93 19.49 -24.49 -21.65
C ILE A 93 20.40 -24.02 -20.52
N GLU A 94 21.32 -23.09 -20.79
CA GLU A 94 22.21 -22.53 -19.77
C GLU A 94 21.42 -21.82 -18.65
N ALA A 95 20.38 -21.07 -19.02
CA ALA A 95 19.51 -20.39 -18.08
C ALA A 95 18.75 -21.38 -17.19
N ASN A 96 18.25 -22.50 -17.73
CA ASN A 96 17.61 -23.54 -16.92
C ASN A 96 18.59 -24.17 -15.91
N ASP A 97 19.84 -24.42 -16.30
CA ASP A 97 20.86 -24.99 -15.42
C ASP A 97 21.23 -24.01 -14.29
N VAL A 98 21.49 -22.75 -14.60
CA VAL A 98 21.80 -21.71 -13.61
C VAL A 98 20.61 -21.45 -12.69
N PHE A 99 19.39 -21.38 -13.24
CA PHE A 99 18.20 -21.09 -12.47
C PHE A 99 17.78 -22.26 -11.57
N ALA A 100 18.13 -23.50 -11.93
CA ALA A 100 18.00 -24.64 -11.03
C ALA A 100 18.89 -24.50 -9.79
N VAL A 101 20.11 -23.96 -9.94
CA VAL A 101 20.99 -23.65 -8.80
C VAL A 101 20.39 -22.52 -7.94
N TYR A 102 19.87 -21.45 -8.58
CA TYR A 102 19.17 -20.38 -7.88
C TYR A 102 17.99 -20.91 -7.05
N ARG A 103 17.14 -21.75 -7.65
CA ARG A 103 16.04 -22.43 -6.98
C ARG A 103 16.54 -23.21 -5.77
N ASP A 104 17.57 -24.04 -5.91
CA ASP A 104 18.05 -24.86 -4.79
C ASP A 104 18.62 -24.02 -3.65
N GLN A 105 19.27 -22.89 -3.95
CA GLN A 105 19.81 -21.97 -2.93
C GLN A 105 18.73 -21.18 -2.18
N TYR A 106 17.70 -20.71 -2.88
CA TYR A 106 16.68 -19.82 -2.30
C TYR A 106 15.40 -20.53 -1.84
N TYR A 107 15.06 -21.66 -2.47
CA TYR A 107 13.82 -22.40 -2.25
C TYR A 107 14.01 -23.79 -1.64
N GLU A 108 15.26 -24.27 -1.52
CA GLU A 108 15.59 -25.60 -1.00
C GLU A 108 14.74 -26.69 -1.67
N GLY A 109 14.69 -26.66 -3.01
CA GLY A 109 13.91 -27.54 -3.87
C GLY A 109 12.70 -26.86 -4.54
N GLY A 110 11.70 -27.65 -4.95
CA GLY A 110 10.65 -27.19 -5.84
C GLY A 110 11.00 -27.44 -7.31
N ILE A 111 10.25 -26.82 -8.22
CA ILE A 111 10.42 -26.97 -9.67
C ILE A 111 10.73 -25.59 -10.25
N SER A 112 11.63 -25.56 -11.23
CA SER A 112 11.96 -24.35 -11.98
C SER A 112 11.95 -24.64 -13.46
N SER A 113 11.56 -23.66 -14.28
CA SER A 113 11.60 -23.77 -15.74
C SER A 113 11.86 -22.41 -16.34
N VAL A 114 12.69 -22.37 -17.38
CA VAL A 114 12.99 -21.16 -18.14
C VAL A 114 12.63 -21.39 -19.60
N TYR A 115 11.90 -20.43 -20.17
CA TYR A 115 11.51 -20.42 -21.57
C TYR A 115 11.98 -19.14 -22.23
N MET A 116 12.51 -19.23 -23.44
CA MET A 116 12.92 -18.07 -24.23
C MET A 116 12.31 -18.12 -25.62
N TYR A 117 11.94 -16.94 -26.14
CA TYR A 117 11.43 -16.76 -27.49
C TYR A 117 11.93 -15.44 -28.07
N GLU A 118 12.04 -15.39 -29.39
CA GLU A 118 12.44 -14.18 -30.11
C GLU A 118 11.30 -13.18 -30.12
N ASP A 119 11.63 -11.90 -29.92
CA ASP A 119 10.67 -10.82 -30.11
C ASP A 119 10.79 -10.27 -31.54
N ASP A 120 9.69 -9.74 -32.08
CA ASP A 120 9.66 -9.21 -33.45
C ASP A 120 10.60 -8.00 -33.64
N ASN A 121 11.04 -7.36 -32.54
CA ASN A 121 11.87 -6.14 -32.53
C ASN A 121 13.38 -6.43 -32.40
N GLU A 122 13.88 -7.55 -32.95
CA GLU A 122 15.29 -7.97 -32.85
C GLU A 122 15.79 -8.24 -31.41
N GLY A 123 14.86 -8.29 -30.45
CA GLY A 123 15.10 -8.66 -29.06
C GLY A 123 14.69 -10.10 -28.76
N PHE A 124 14.61 -10.42 -27.48
CA PHE A 124 14.02 -11.69 -27.04
C PHE A 124 13.34 -11.51 -25.69
N VAL A 125 12.45 -12.44 -25.37
CA VAL A 125 11.80 -12.49 -24.06
C VAL A 125 12.17 -13.79 -23.36
N ALA A 126 12.43 -13.68 -22.07
CA ALA A 126 12.73 -14.81 -21.21
C ALA A 126 11.74 -14.88 -20.06
N CYS A 127 11.11 -16.04 -19.88
CA CYS A 127 10.20 -16.34 -18.80
C CYS A 127 10.86 -17.32 -17.82
N PHE A 128 11.09 -16.88 -16.59
CA PHE A 128 11.62 -17.68 -15.50
C PHE A 128 10.52 -17.99 -14.50
N LEU A 129 10.34 -19.27 -14.20
CA LEU A 129 9.24 -19.77 -13.39
C LEU A 129 9.78 -20.60 -12.23
N ILE A 130 9.22 -20.39 -11.04
CA ILE A 130 9.46 -21.25 -9.87
C ILE A 130 8.12 -21.64 -9.26
N LYS A 131 7.94 -22.93 -9.00
CA LYS A 131 6.85 -23.47 -8.21
C LYS A 131 7.42 -24.22 -7.01
N LYS A 132 6.98 -23.83 -5.81
CA LYS A 132 7.33 -24.51 -4.57
C LYS A 132 6.07 -24.88 -3.80
N ASP A 133 5.92 -26.17 -3.58
CA ASP A 133 4.95 -26.74 -2.66
C ASP A 133 5.63 -26.91 -1.28
N GLY A 134 5.21 -26.08 -0.33
CA GLY A 134 5.65 -26.09 1.07
C GLY A 134 4.85 -27.06 1.96
N SER A 135 3.79 -27.68 1.45
CA SER A 135 3.02 -28.67 2.21
C SER A 135 3.78 -29.99 2.39
N LYS A 136 4.56 -30.39 1.36
CA LYS A 136 5.28 -31.68 1.32
C LYS A 136 6.61 -31.70 2.08
N SER A 137 7.23 -30.54 2.33
CA SER A 137 8.60 -30.47 2.83
C SER A 137 8.74 -30.57 4.36
N GLY A 138 7.67 -30.72 5.14
CA GLY A 138 7.75 -30.86 6.60
C GLY A 138 8.40 -29.66 7.33
N GLN A 139 8.71 -28.57 6.61
CA GLN A 139 9.33 -27.35 7.11
C GLN A 139 8.30 -26.29 7.51
N GLY A 140 7.00 -26.62 7.55
CA GLY A 140 6.08 -25.89 8.39
C GLY A 140 6.52 -26.10 9.84
N ARG A 141 7.39 -25.22 10.37
CA ARG A 141 8.04 -25.28 11.71
C ARG A 141 7.08 -25.51 12.90
N ARG A 142 5.78 -25.68 12.66
CA ARG A 142 4.73 -25.86 13.66
C ARG A 142 3.72 -26.98 13.36
N GLY A 143 3.81 -27.71 12.24
CA GLY A 143 2.89 -28.82 11.93
C GLY A 143 1.42 -28.45 11.62
N TYR A 144 1.07 -27.16 11.61
CA TYR A 144 -0.29 -26.66 11.33
C TYR A 144 -0.50 -26.22 9.87
N LEU A 145 0.55 -26.24 9.04
CA LEU A 145 0.45 -25.85 7.62
C LEU A 145 -0.15 -27.02 6.84
N HIS A 146 -1.38 -26.85 6.37
CA HIS A 146 -2.09 -27.85 5.57
C HIS A 146 -1.76 -27.68 4.08
N GLU A 147 -1.80 -26.45 3.58
CA GLU A 147 -1.43 -26.10 2.19
C GLU A 147 -0.50 -24.89 2.22
N GLY A 148 0.58 -24.94 1.45
CA GLY A 148 1.47 -23.80 1.26
C GLY A 148 2.03 -23.83 -0.14
N GLU A 149 1.56 -22.94 -1.00
CA GLU A 149 1.96 -22.89 -2.40
C GLU A 149 2.58 -21.52 -2.69
N TRP A 150 3.74 -21.58 -3.35
CA TRP A 150 4.45 -20.42 -3.84
C TRP A 150 4.67 -20.58 -5.34
N ASP A 151 4.19 -19.62 -6.11
CA ASP A 151 4.43 -19.52 -7.54
C ASP A 151 5.10 -18.17 -7.84
N ALA A 152 6.26 -18.19 -8.50
CA ALA A 152 6.95 -16.99 -8.96
C ALA A 152 7.08 -17.03 -10.50
N ILE A 153 6.71 -15.92 -11.13
CA ILE A 153 6.71 -15.71 -12.57
C ILE A 153 7.52 -14.44 -12.83
N HIS A 154 8.60 -14.57 -13.58
CA HIS A 154 9.45 -13.44 -13.98
C HIS A 154 9.55 -13.42 -15.50
N VAL A 155 8.99 -12.39 -16.12
CA VAL A 155 9.05 -12.18 -17.57
C VAL A 155 9.97 -11.01 -17.84
N ILE A 156 11.03 -11.23 -18.61
CA ILE A 156 12.02 -10.23 -18.98
C ILE A 156 11.98 -10.04 -20.48
N GLU A 157 11.60 -8.84 -20.91
CA GLU A 157 11.76 -8.39 -22.28
C GLU A 157 13.15 -7.75 -22.42
N VAL A 158 13.95 -8.28 -23.34
CA VAL A 158 15.31 -7.82 -23.64
C VAL A 158 15.29 -7.16 -25.02
N GLY A 159 15.55 -5.86 -25.05
CA GLY A 159 15.64 -5.08 -26.28
C GLY A 159 16.92 -5.38 -27.07
N PRO A 160 17.01 -4.88 -28.31
CA PRO A 160 18.19 -5.06 -29.15
C PRO A 160 19.45 -4.51 -28.48
N GLU A 161 20.59 -5.10 -28.81
CA GLU A 161 21.89 -4.62 -28.33
C GLU A 161 22.34 -3.40 -29.12
N GLU A 162 22.43 -2.25 -28.45
CA GLU A 162 22.92 -0.99 -28.99
C GLU A 162 24.17 -0.56 -28.23
N ASP A 163 25.29 -0.39 -28.93
CA ASP A 163 26.58 0.03 -28.37
C ASP A 163 27.06 -0.81 -27.14
N GLY A 164 26.79 -2.12 -27.16
CA GLY A 164 27.16 -3.04 -26.07
C GLY A 164 26.28 -2.93 -24.81
N THR A 165 25.13 -2.26 -24.94
CA THR A 165 24.11 -2.09 -23.89
C THR A 165 22.77 -2.61 -24.41
N SER A 166 21.94 -3.14 -23.53
CA SER A 166 20.58 -3.57 -23.87
C SER A 166 19.61 -3.09 -22.81
N HIS A 167 18.37 -2.82 -23.22
CA HIS A 167 17.27 -2.45 -22.35
C HIS A 167 16.57 -3.70 -21.83
N TYR A 168 16.35 -3.78 -20.52
CA TYR A 168 15.68 -4.89 -19.87
C TYR A 168 14.42 -4.39 -19.16
N CYS A 169 13.28 -5.00 -19.45
CA CYS A 169 12.01 -4.76 -18.79
C CYS A 169 11.58 -6.04 -18.07
N LEU A 170 11.73 -6.09 -16.75
CA LEU A 170 11.34 -7.22 -15.91
C LEU A 170 9.97 -6.95 -15.28
N THR A 171 9.01 -7.82 -15.59
CA THR A 171 7.73 -7.93 -14.88
C THR A 171 7.72 -9.21 -14.04
N SER A 172 7.59 -9.06 -12.72
CA SER A 172 7.56 -10.17 -11.78
C SER A 172 6.24 -10.25 -11.03
N THR A 173 5.63 -11.42 -11.02
CA THR A 173 4.50 -11.76 -10.16
C THR A 173 4.90 -12.86 -9.20
N VAL A 174 4.55 -12.69 -7.92
CA VAL A 174 4.56 -13.79 -6.96
C VAL A 174 3.15 -14.02 -6.44
N MET A 175 2.73 -15.28 -6.44
CA MET A 175 1.48 -15.76 -5.87
C MET A 175 1.80 -16.62 -4.66
N LEU A 176 1.09 -16.35 -3.56
CA LEU A 176 1.25 -17.07 -2.31
C LEU A 176 -0.12 -17.52 -1.83
N SER A 177 -0.24 -18.81 -1.52
CA SER A 177 -1.43 -19.38 -0.89
C SER A 177 -1.02 -20.19 0.32
N LEU A 178 -1.62 -19.90 1.46
CA LEU A 178 -1.36 -20.54 2.74
C LEU A 178 -2.69 -20.93 3.38
N THR A 179 -2.87 -22.21 3.62
CA THR A 179 -3.97 -22.73 4.45
C THR A 179 -3.38 -23.41 5.67
N THR A 180 -3.73 -22.95 6.86
CA THR A 180 -3.42 -23.60 8.11
C THR A 180 -4.69 -24.17 8.71
N ASP A 181 -4.60 -25.36 9.29
CA ASP A 181 -5.70 -25.96 10.03
C ASP A 181 -5.22 -26.34 11.42
N ASN A 182 -5.96 -25.88 12.43
CA ASN A 182 -5.63 -26.12 13.83
C ASN A 182 -6.92 -26.24 14.64
N GLU A 183 -7.05 -27.30 15.44
CA GLU A 183 -8.21 -27.58 16.27
C GLU A 183 -8.61 -26.40 17.18
N SER A 184 -7.64 -25.61 17.67
CA SER A 184 -7.92 -24.48 18.57
C SER A 184 -8.31 -23.18 17.87
N CYS A 185 -7.90 -22.98 16.62
CA CYS A 185 -8.07 -21.71 15.88
C CYS A 185 -8.99 -21.85 14.65
N GLY A 186 -9.40 -23.06 14.32
CA GLY A 186 -10.07 -23.39 13.07
C GLY A 186 -9.15 -23.26 11.87
N THR A 187 -9.74 -23.39 10.69
CA THR A 187 -9.05 -23.24 9.42
C THR A 187 -8.84 -21.76 9.09
N PHE A 188 -7.61 -21.39 8.80
CA PHE A 188 -7.23 -20.05 8.35
C PHE A 188 -6.60 -20.16 6.97
N SER A 189 -7.11 -19.38 6.01
CA SER A 189 -6.60 -19.35 4.63
C SER A 189 -6.21 -17.92 4.28
N LEU A 190 -5.05 -17.76 3.66
CA LEU A 190 -4.54 -16.50 3.17
C LEU A 190 -3.92 -16.72 1.79
N SER A 191 -4.50 -16.08 0.78
CA SER A 191 -4.07 -16.26 -0.61
C SER A 191 -4.06 -14.91 -1.34
N GLY A 192 -3.22 -14.77 -2.35
CA GLY A 192 -3.19 -13.60 -3.22
C GLY A 192 -1.93 -13.53 -4.08
N SER A 193 -1.73 -12.38 -4.71
CA SER A 193 -0.59 -12.14 -5.59
C SER A 193 -0.08 -10.70 -5.50
N ILE A 194 1.19 -10.50 -5.81
CA ILE A 194 1.80 -9.17 -5.96
C ILE A 194 2.58 -9.17 -7.27
N ARG A 195 2.28 -8.20 -8.14
CA ARG A 195 3.00 -7.93 -9.39
C ARG A 195 3.78 -6.62 -9.28
N ARG A 196 5.02 -6.60 -9.78
CA ARG A 196 5.87 -5.41 -9.90
C ARG A 196 6.65 -5.43 -11.21
N GLN A 197 7.04 -4.24 -11.67
CA GLN A 197 7.83 -4.06 -12.87
C GLN A 197 9.10 -3.25 -12.53
N MET A 198 10.20 -3.53 -13.22
CA MET A 198 11.43 -2.74 -13.20
C MET A 198 12.07 -2.70 -14.58
N ASN A 199 12.63 -1.55 -14.93
CA ASN A 199 13.35 -1.36 -16.20
C ASN A 199 14.80 -0.96 -15.90
N MET A 200 15.75 -1.49 -16.66
CA MET A 200 17.18 -1.18 -16.52
C MET A 200 17.88 -1.21 -17.88
N ASP A 201 18.81 -0.28 -18.10
CA ASP A 201 19.76 -0.34 -19.21
C ASP A 201 21.09 -0.86 -18.68
N LEU A 202 21.53 -2.03 -19.17
CA LEU A 202 22.73 -2.71 -18.66
C LEU A 202 23.66 -3.11 -19.80
N SER A 203 24.97 -2.98 -19.54
CA SER A 203 25.99 -3.47 -20.46
C SER A 203 25.93 -4.99 -20.59
N VAL A 204 26.08 -5.49 -21.81
CA VAL A 204 26.03 -6.91 -22.16
C VAL A 204 27.39 -7.60 -21.99
N ALA A 205 28.42 -6.88 -21.52
CA ALA A 205 29.79 -7.42 -21.38
C ALA A 205 29.89 -8.68 -20.50
N GLU A 206 29.03 -8.80 -19.48
CA GLU A 206 28.95 -9.98 -18.58
C GLU A 206 27.92 -11.03 -19.04
N GLY A 207 27.27 -10.81 -20.20
CA GLY A 207 26.22 -11.65 -20.77
C GLY A 207 24.82 -11.34 -20.22
N HIS A 208 23.79 -11.62 -21.04
CA HIS A 208 22.39 -11.37 -20.68
C HIS A 208 21.95 -12.15 -19.43
N LEU A 209 22.43 -13.39 -19.26
CA LEU A 209 21.99 -14.25 -18.15
C LEU A 209 22.40 -13.69 -16.78
N CYS A 210 23.59 -13.08 -16.67
CA CYS A 210 24.04 -12.42 -15.45
C CYS A 210 23.17 -11.21 -15.11
N ASN A 211 22.86 -10.39 -16.12
CA ASN A 211 21.99 -9.23 -15.96
C ASN A 211 20.57 -9.63 -15.51
N MET A 212 19.96 -10.59 -16.21
CA MET A 212 18.64 -11.12 -15.87
C MET A 212 18.60 -11.72 -14.46
N GLY A 213 19.61 -12.52 -14.09
CA GLY A 213 19.71 -13.12 -12.76
C GLY A 213 19.74 -12.09 -11.64
N ARG A 214 20.57 -11.04 -11.76
CA ARG A 214 20.63 -9.93 -10.77
C ARG A 214 19.29 -9.21 -10.63
N MET A 215 18.61 -8.93 -11.75
CA MET A 215 17.31 -8.27 -11.73
C MET A 215 16.24 -9.12 -11.04
N ILE A 216 16.22 -10.43 -11.32
CA ILE A 216 15.28 -11.36 -10.69
C ILE A 216 15.53 -11.43 -9.18
N GLU A 217 16.78 -11.62 -8.75
CA GLU A 217 17.15 -11.72 -7.33
C GLU A 217 16.76 -10.46 -6.55
N GLU A 218 17.02 -9.27 -7.11
CA GLU A 218 16.65 -8.00 -6.49
C GLU A 218 15.12 -7.84 -6.41
N MET A 219 14.40 -8.11 -7.51
CA MET A 219 12.95 -7.96 -7.56
C MET A 219 12.24 -8.94 -6.62
N GLU A 220 12.67 -10.20 -6.61
CA GLU A 220 12.08 -11.24 -5.78
C GLU A 220 12.31 -10.96 -4.29
N SER A 221 13.47 -10.40 -3.92
CA SER A 221 13.72 -9.91 -2.56
C SER A 221 12.74 -8.81 -2.14
N LYS A 222 12.47 -7.83 -3.03
CA LYS A 222 11.48 -6.77 -2.78
C LYS A 222 10.05 -7.32 -2.68
N LEU A 223 9.70 -8.31 -3.51
CA LEU A 223 8.39 -8.96 -3.49
C LEU A 223 8.19 -9.79 -2.20
N ARG A 224 9.18 -10.57 -1.77
CA ARG A 224 9.15 -11.30 -0.49
C ARG A 224 8.91 -10.36 0.70
N TYR A 225 9.65 -9.26 0.76
CA TYR A 225 9.45 -8.25 1.80
C TYR A 225 8.03 -7.67 1.77
N SER A 226 7.53 -7.34 0.57
CA SER A 226 6.18 -6.78 0.41
C SER A 226 5.09 -7.77 0.81
N LEU A 227 5.25 -9.05 0.47
CA LEU A 227 4.35 -10.12 0.87
C LEU A 227 4.30 -10.24 2.39
N ASP A 228 5.45 -10.29 3.07
CA ASP A 228 5.49 -10.39 4.54
C ASP A 228 4.70 -9.25 5.23
N GLN A 229 4.94 -8.01 4.79
CA GLN A 229 4.27 -6.83 5.34
C GLN A 229 2.75 -6.85 5.12
N VAL A 230 2.29 -7.26 3.94
CA VAL A 230 0.85 -7.29 3.63
C VAL A 230 0.19 -8.51 4.30
N TYR A 231 0.76 -9.70 4.13
CA TYR A 231 0.14 -10.97 4.50
C TYR A 231 0.16 -11.23 6.01
N PHE A 232 1.18 -10.80 6.73
CA PHE A 232 1.30 -11.05 8.16
C PHE A 232 1.25 -9.79 9.01
N GLY A 233 1.57 -8.63 8.42
CA GLY A 233 1.43 -7.33 9.07
C GLY A 233 0.01 -6.77 8.95
N LYS A 234 -0.39 -6.37 7.73
CA LYS A 234 -1.63 -5.62 7.50
C LYS A 234 -2.90 -6.44 7.74
N THR A 235 -2.94 -7.70 7.30
CA THR A 235 -4.09 -8.59 7.59
C THR A 235 -4.29 -8.78 9.10
N ARG A 236 -3.21 -8.96 9.87
CA ARG A 236 -3.26 -9.09 11.32
C ARG A 236 -3.76 -7.80 11.97
N GLU A 237 -3.26 -6.64 11.53
CA GLU A 237 -3.72 -5.33 11.99
C GLU A 237 -5.23 -5.16 11.76
N MET A 238 -5.74 -5.55 10.58
CA MET A 238 -7.16 -5.52 10.25
C MET A 238 -7.98 -6.45 11.16
N VAL A 239 -7.53 -7.69 11.39
CA VAL A 239 -8.23 -8.63 12.30
C VAL A 239 -8.26 -8.10 13.73
N CYS A 240 -7.14 -7.57 14.23
CA CYS A 240 -7.06 -6.97 15.56
C CYS A 240 -7.90 -5.69 15.68
N THR A 241 -8.09 -4.97 14.59
CA THR A 241 -8.98 -3.80 14.51
C THR A 241 -10.45 -4.21 14.63
N LEU A 242 -10.87 -5.24 13.90
CA LEU A 242 -12.25 -5.74 13.94
C LEU A 242 -12.60 -6.37 15.29
N ARG A 243 -11.63 -7.01 15.94
CA ARG A 243 -11.80 -7.60 17.27
C ARG A 243 -10.53 -7.45 18.09
N PRO A 244 -10.42 -6.36 18.89
CA PRO A 244 -9.28 -6.15 19.76
C PRO A 244 -9.13 -7.31 20.76
N PRO A 245 -7.91 -7.84 20.95
CA PRO A 245 -7.61 -8.80 22.02
C PRO A 245 -8.02 -8.24 23.38
N ALA A 246 -8.48 -9.11 24.29
CA ALA A 246 -8.96 -8.70 25.61
C ALA A 246 -7.91 -7.91 26.42
N GLU A 247 -6.63 -8.14 26.19
CA GLU A 247 -5.52 -7.40 26.84
C GLU A 247 -5.42 -5.94 26.33
N LEU A 248 -5.65 -5.74 25.03
CA LEU A 248 -5.74 -4.40 24.42
C LEU A 248 -7.06 -3.73 24.79
N ALA A 249 -8.16 -4.49 24.85
CA ALA A 249 -9.46 -4.02 25.32
C ALA A 249 -9.44 -3.66 26.81
N GLN A 250 -8.71 -4.37 27.67
CA GLN A 250 -8.57 -4.04 29.11
C GLN A 250 -7.64 -2.85 29.34
N GLN A 251 -6.55 -2.70 28.57
CA GLN A 251 -5.77 -1.47 28.57
C GLN A 251 -6.60 -0.28 28.06
N HIS A 252 -7.53 -0.52 27.13
CA HIS A 252 -8.52 0.47 26.69
C HIS A 252 -9.65 0.71 27.70
N GLU A 253 -10.16 -0.29 28.42
CA GLU A 253 -11.22 -0.16 29.43
C GLU A 253 -10.70 0.50 30.72
N LEU A 254 -9.44 0.26 31.06
CA LEU A 254 -8.73 0.98 32.12
C LEU A 254 -8.43 2.44 31.73
N ALA A 255 -8.43 2.76 30.43
CA ALA A 255 -8.26 4.12 29.90
C ALA A 255 -9.59 4.82 29.55
N VAL A 256 -10.66 4.07 29.24
CA VAL A 256 -11.94 4.54 28.72
C VAL A 256 -13.05 3.64 29.31
N GLY A 257 -13.77 4.17 30.31
CA GLY A 257 -14.82 3.43 31.01
C GLY A 257 -15.97 2.89 30.12
N PRO A 258 -16.79 1.96 30.64
CA PRO A 258 -17.49 0.92 29.88
C PRO A 258 -18.73 1.36 29.09
N HIS A 259 -18.99 2.65 28.92
CA HIS A 259 -20.29 3.13 28.43
C HIS A 259 -20.27 4.07 27.21
N ASN A 260 -19.14 4.26 26.53
CA ASN A 260 -19.12 5.05 25.27
C ASN A 260 -18.16 4.54 24.19
N SER A 261 -17.70 3.29 24.27
CA SER A 261 -16.62 2.76 23.42
C SER A 261 -16.90 2.72 21.91
N THR A 262 -18.16 2.72 21.46
CA THR A 262 -18.49 2.55 20.04
C THR A 262 -18.24 3.82 19.20
N VAL A 263 -18.53 5.01 19.76
CA VAL A 263 -18.48 6.28 19.00
C VAL A 263 -17.06 6.84 18.90
N TYR A 264 -16.22 6.59 19.92
CA TYR A 264 -14.83 7.07 19.94
C TYR A 264 -13.93 6.31 18.94
N TYR A 265 -14.22 5.04 18.65
CA TYR A 265 -13.45 4.23 17.71
C TYR A 265 -13.72 4.61 16.24
N GLU A 266 -14.93 5.08 15.92
CA GLU A 266 -15.33 5.38 14.54
C GLU A 266 -14.86 6.75 14.04
N VAL A 267 -14.59 7.70 14.95
CA VAL A 267 -14.02 9.01 14.59
C VAL A 267 -12.53 8.91 14.23
N GLU A 268 -11.82 7.94 14.79
CA GLU A 268 -10.39 7.70 14.50
C GLU A 268 -10.15 6.98 13.16
N GLN A 269 -11.17 6.31 12.58
CA GLN A 269 -11.01 5.44 11.41
C GLN A 269 -11.68 5.88 10.09
N PHE A 270 -12.52 6.92 10.05
CA PHE A 270 -13.24 7.27 8.82
C PHE A 270 -12.57 8.36 7.97
N GLU A 271 -11.66 7.93 7.08
CA GLU A 271 -11.30 8.68 5.87
C GLU A 271 -12.33 8.49 4.71
N ALA A 272 -13.34 7.63 4.87
CA ALA A 272 -14.24 7.28 3.77
C ALA A 272 -15.68 6.98 4.21
N CYS A 273 -16.51 8.00 4.49
CA CYS A 273 -17.95 8.07 4.14
C CYS A 273 -18.68 9.14 5.00
N ASP A 274 -18.98 10.28 4.37
CA ASP A 274 -19.73 11.39 4.97
C ASP A 274 -21.15 10.96 5.46
N ALA A 275 -21.71 9.89 4.90
CA ALA A 275 -23.06 9.42 5.20
C ALA A 275 -23.21 8.72 6.56
N LEU A 276 -22.17 8.00 7.02
CA LEU A 276 -22.20 7.29 8.31
C LEU A 276 -22.08 8.26 9.48
N LEU A 277 -21.18 9.25 9.37
CA LEU A 277 -21.03 10.30 10.39
C LEU A 277 -22.31 11.14 10.50
N CYS A 278 -22.97 11.47 9.37
CA CYS A 278 -24.26 12.17 9.39
C CYS A 278 -25.37 11.33 10.05
N MET A 279 -25.48 10.04 9.73
CA MET A 279 -26.47 9.16 10.35
C MET A 279 -26.25 8.96 11.86
N LEU A 280 -25.00 8.96 12.32
CA LEU A 280 -24.68 8.83 13.75
C LEU A 280 -25.02 10.11 14.54
N LEU A 281 -24.80 11.28 13.94
CA LEU A 281 -25.14 12.58 14.53
C LEU A 281 -26.65 12.85 14.60
N GLU A 282 -27.46 12.20 13.77
CA GLU A 282 -28.94 12.25 13.88
C GLU A 282 -29.48 11.56 15.15
N HIS A 283 -28.70 10.68 15.79
CA HIS A 283 -29.15 9.84 16.89
C HIS A 283 -28.51 10.14 18.27
N GLN A 284 -27.53 11.04 18.38
CA GLN A 284 -26.90 11.43 19.66
C GLN A 284 -26.54 12.93 19.74
N SER A 285 -26.61 13.53 20.93
CA SER A 285 -26.29 14.96 21.12
C SER A 285 -24.79 15.21 21.31
N LEU A 286 -24.25 16.10 20.48
CA LEU A 286 -22.82 16.52 20.45
C LEU A 286 -22.29 17.12 21.77
N HIS A 287 -23.18 17.55 22.66
CA HIS A 287 -22.85 18.27 23.89
C HIS A 287 -22.62 17.38 25.12
N THR A 288 -22.67 16.05 24.99
CA THR A 288 -22.42 15.14 26.11
C THR A 288 -20.91 15.07 26.41
N PRO A 289 -20.44 15.52 27.59
CA PRO A 289 -19.01 15.54 27.90
C PRO A 289 -18.51 14.18 28.39
N HIS A 290 -17.38 13.71 27.86
CA HIS A 290 -16.69 12.52 28.36
C HIS A 290 -15.30 12.91 28.87
N HIS A 291 -15.02 12.65 30.16
CA HIS A 291 -13.78 13.06 30.83
C HIS A 291 -13.32 14.50 30.51
N ARG A 292 -14.25 15.46 30.62
CA ARG A 292 -14.06 16.91 30.36
C ARG A 292 -13.70 17.29 28.91
N SER A 293 -13.92 16.39 27.95
CA SER A 293 -13.69 16.60 26.51
C SER A 293 -14.98 16.30 25.74
N THR A 294 -15.44 17.20 24.86
CA THR A 294 -16.59 16.98 23.95
C THR A 294 -16.13 16.29 22.66
N HIS A 295 -17.06 15.83 21.82
CA HIS A 295 -16.75 15.19 20.52
C HIS A 295 -15.86 16.06 19.61
N ASN A 296 -15.89 17.38 19.80
CA ASN A 296 -14.97 18.33 19.17
C ASN A 296 -13.51 18.05 19.52
N HIS A 297 -13.21 17.69 20.76
CA HIS A 297 -11.84 17.50 21.26
C HIS A 297 -11.09 16.39 20.53
N HIS A 298 -11.78 15.31 20.15
CA HIS A 298 -11.16 14.17 19.49
C HIS A 298 -10.92 14.43 17.99
N ALA A 299 -11.90 15.01 17.29
CA ALA A 299 -11.74 15.41 15.89
C ALA A 299 -10.65 16.48 15.68
N ILE A 300 -10.46 17.37 16.67
CA ILE A 300 -9.40 18.38 16.65
C ILE A 300 -8.01 17.76 16.83
N LEU A 301 -7.89 16.67 17.59
CA LEU A 301 -6.65 15.93 17.79
C LEU A 301 -6.28 15.07 16.57
N CYS A 302 -7.27 14.55 15.84
CA CYS A 302 -7.08 13.74 14.62
C CYS A 302 -6.75 14.55 13.34
N ALA A 303 -6.82 15.89 13.39
CA ALA A 303 -6.19 16.79 12.43
C ALA A 303 -6.60 16.66 10.94
N THR A 304 -7.82 16.21 10.61
CA THR A 304 -8.30 16.15 9.22
C THR A 304 -9.28 17.30 8.92
N THR A 305 -8.96 18.13 7.92
CA THR A 305 -9.77 19.27 7.44
C THR A 305 -11.24 18.91 7.20
N ARG A 306 -11.51 17.70 6.70
CA ARG A 306 -12.85 17.23 6.29
C ARG A 306 -13.78 16.96 7.49
N VAL A 307 -13.24 16.44 8.59
CA VAL A 307 -14.01 16.12 9.80
C VAL A 307 -14.45 17.39 10.52
N LEU A 308 -13.57 18.40 10.57
CA LEU A 308 -13.85 19.69 11.18
C LEU A 308 -14.95 20.47 10.43
N THR A 309 -15.02 20.39 9.10
CA THR A 309 -16.09 21.03 8.31
C THR A 309 -17.47 20.42 8.59
N VAL A 310 -17.54 19.10 8.75
CA VAL A 310 -18.82 18.43 9.07
C VAL A 310 -19.28 18.76 10.48
N LEU A 311 -18.37 18.80 11.46
CA LEU A 311 -18.70 19.15 12.85
C LEU A 311 -19.15 20.60 13.02
N LEU A 312 -18.54 21.55 12.31
CA LEU A 312 -18.97 22.96 12.32
C LEU A 312 -20.35 23.16 11.71
N ARG A 313 -20.73 22.33 10.72
CA ARG A 313 -22.07 22.35 10.10
C ARG A 313 -23.19 21.89 11.05
N TRP A 314 -22.83 21.22 12.14
CA TRP A 314 -23.73 20.73 13.19
C TRP A 314 -23.63 21.56 14.50
N GLU A 315 -23.25 22.84 14.40
CA GLU A 315 -23.20 23.83 15.51
C GLU A 315 -22.32 23.43 16.71
N ALA A 316 -21.25 22.68 16.47
CA ALA A 316 -20.39 22.25 17.56
C ALA A 316 -19.60 23.42 18.17
N ASP A 317 -19.53 23.50 19.51
CA ASP A 317 -18.91 24.64 20.23
C ASP A 317 -17.40 24.78 19.97
N VAL A 318 -17.07 25.80 19.19
CA VAL A 318 -15.74 26.15 18.68
C VAL A 318 -14.83 26.77 19.75
N ASN A 319 -15.42 27.36 20.79
CA ASN A 319 -14.71 28.09 21.84
C ASN A 319 -14.28 27.18 23.01
N SER A 320 -14.73 25.93 23.01
CA SER A 320 -14.40 24.96 24.05
C SER A 320 -12.88 24.70 24.17
N SER A 321 -12.37 24.75 25.40
CA SER A 321 -10.94 24.56 25.67
C SER A 321 -10.57 23.07 25.73
N ILE A 322 -9.42 22.70 25.15
CA ILE A 322 -8.91 21.33 25.06
C ILE A 322 -7.81 21.14 26.10
N ALA A 323 -8.02 20.27 27.09
CA ALA A 323 -7.02 19.93 28.09
C ALA A 323 -6.42 18.54 27.80
N THR A 324 -5.10 18.48 27.61
CA THR A 324 -4.37 17.21 27.46
C THR A 324 -3.93 16.64 28.81
N ALA A 325 -3.56 15.35 28.85
CA ALA A 325 -3.09 14.64 30.06
C ALA A 325 -1.94 15.37 30.80
N CYS A 326 -1.16 16.18 30.10
CA CYS A 326 -0.08 17.02 30.63
C CYS A 326 -0.56 18.40 31.13
N LYS A 327 -1.86 18.62 31.34
CA LYS A 327 -2.50 19.91 31.73
C LYS A 327 -2.31 21.06 30.73
N VAL A 328 -1.93 20.78 29.48
CA VAL A 328 -1.82 21.81 28.44
C VAL A 328 -3.22 22.11 27.93
N VAL A 329 -3.67 23.35 28.12
CA VAL A 329 -4.93 23.88 27.60
C VAL A 329 -4.64 24.61 26.29
N PHE A 330 -5.32 24.23 25.20
CA PHE A 330 -5.32 24.95 23.92
C PHE A 330 -6.72 24.96 23.30
N HIS A 331 -6.96 25.88 22.37
CA HIS A 331 -8.25 26.04 21.69
C HIS A 331 -8.14 25.66 20.20
N LEU A 332 -9.28 25.45 19.52
CA LEU A 332 -9.32 25.10 18.09
C LEU A 332 -8.49 26.08 17.25
N VAL A 333 -8.58 27.38 17.52
CA VAL A 333 -7.83 28.44 16.81
C VAL A 333 -6.31 28.18 16.86
N HIS A 334 -5.77 27.61 17.95
CA HIS A 334 -4.35 27.26 18.06
C HIS A 334 -3.96 26.04 17.20
N VAL A 335 -4.89 25.14 16.94
CA VAL A 335 -4.67 23.96 16.08
C VAL A 335 -4.78 24.38 14.61
N VAL A 336 -5.76 25.21 14.28
CA VAL A 336 -5.93 25.79 12.93
C VAL A 336 -4.75 26.68 12.55
N ALA A 337 -4.23 27.48 13.48
CA ALA A 337 -2.99 28.25 13.26
C ALA A 337 -1.78 27.36 12.89
N ARG A 338 -1.76 26.10 13.35
CA ARG A 338 -0.67 25.13 13.12
C ARG A 338 -0.87 24.26 11.88
N LEU A 339 -2.08 23.81 11.60
CA LEU A 339 -2.42 22.92 10.49
C LEU A 339 -2.72 23.69 9.19
N ASN A 340 -2.74 23.01 8.03
CA ASN A 340 -2.94 23.65 6.72
C ASN A 340 -4.36 23.43 6.15
N PRO A 341 -5.32 24.32 6.41
CA PRO A 341 -6.52 24.36 5.57
C PRO A 341 -7.04 25.78 5.28
N SER A 342 -6.85 26.27 4.06
CA SER A 342 -7.51 27.49 3.58
C SER A 342 -9.06 27.48 3.69
N PRO A 343 -9.81 26.37 3.48
CA PRO A 343 -11.27 26.42 3.55
C PRO A 343 -11.87 26.40 4.96
N LEU A 344 -11.09 26.06 5.99
CA LEU A 344 -11.54 26.04 7.39
C LEU A 344 -11.40 27.40 8.06
N LEU A 345 -10.43 28.20 7.61
CA LEU A 345 -10.16 29.54 8.11
C LEU A 345 -11.25 30.53 7.67
N ASP A 346 -11.72 30.46 6.41
CA ASP A 346 -12.84 31.26 5.92
C ASP A 346 -14.17 30.93 6.64
N HIS A 347 -14.34 29.70 7.11
CA HIS A 347 -15.50 29.30 7.91
C HIS A 347 -15.42 29.80 9.36
N LEU A 348 -14.22 29.92 9.94
CA LEU A 348 -14.04 30.44 11.29
C LEU A 348 -14.26 31.95 11.39
N SER A 349 -13.94 32.71 10.33
CA SER A 349 -14.25 34.15 10.21
C SER A 349 -15.78 34.43 10.20
N ASN A 350 -16.59 33.46 9.75
CA ASN A 350 -18.06 33.57 9.69
C ASN A 350 -18.78 33.09 10.97
N ILE A 351 -18.05 32.54 11.96
CA ILE A 351 -18.59 32.03 13.22
C ILE A 351 -18.06 32.90 14.36
N ASP A 352 -18.89 33.21 15.36
CA ASP A 352 -18.57 34.08 16.51
C ASP A 352 -17.54 33.42 17.47
N CYS A 353 -16.32 33.22 16.96
CA CYS A 353 -15.23 32.52 17.60
C CYS A 353 -14.30 33.53 18.30
N ASP A 354 -13.90 33.24 19.54
CA ASP A 354 -12.86 34.02 20.20
C ASP A 354 -11.50 33.73 19.55
N ILE A 355 -10.89 34.75 18.96
CA ILE A 355 -9.64 34.66 18.18
C ILE A 355 -8.41 34.91 19.07
N ASN A 356 -8.60 35.42 20.29
CA ASN A 356 -7.52 35.70 21.24
C ASN A 356 -7.48 34.79 22.48
N PRO A 357 -7.88 33.49 22.44
CA PRO A 357 -7.77 32.66 23.62
C PRO A 357 -6.30 32.38 23.91
N THR A 358 -5.96 32.26 25.19
CA THR A 358 -4.59 31.97 25.62
C THR A 358 -4.44 30.51 25.99
N THR A 359 -3.34 29.89 25.57
CA THR A 359 -2.96 28.55 26.06
C THR A 359 -2.63 28.58 27.56
N ALA A 360 -2.48 27.42 28.20
CA ALA A 360 -2.06 27.32 29.61
C ALA A 360 -0.74 28.07 29.94
N ILE A 361 0.11 28.28 28.93
CA ILE A 361 1.41 28.99 29.01
C ILE A 361 1.28 30.48 28.63
N GLY A 362 0.07 30.93 28.25
CA GLY A 362 -0.24 32.30 27.87
C GLY A 362 0.00 32.62 26.39
N ASN A 363 0.37 31.65 25.55
CA ASN A 363 0.57 31.90 24.13
C ASN A 363 -0.77 32.10 23.41
N LEU A 364 -0.84 33.13 22.55
CA LEU A 364 -1.91 33.32 21.57
C LEU A 364 -1.65 32.48 20.31
N ALA A 365 -2.70 32.30 19.49
CA ALA A 365 -2.60 31.67 18.18
C ALA A 365 -1.61 32.40 17.24
N LEU A 366 -1.57 33.74 17.27
CA LEU A 366 -0.60 34.56 16.53
C LEU A 366 0.86 34.18 16.83
N MET A 367 1.16 33.88 18.09
CA MET A 367 2.51 33.46 18.51
C MET A 367 2.89 32.10 17.95
N SER A 368 1.90 31.22 17.77
CA SER A 368 2.10 29.91 17.12
C SER A 368 2.36 30.08 15.62
N CYS A 369 1.65 31.01 14.94
CA CYS A 369 1.94 31.36 13.54
C CYS A 369 3.34 31.93 13.36
N ALA A 370 3.79 32.81 14.28
CA ALA A 370 5.14 33.37 14.27
C ALA A 370 6.22 32.33 14.54
N ASN A 371 5.95 31.35 15.39
CA ASN A 371 6.86 30.23 15.63
C ASN A 371 6.97 29.29 14.41
N CYS A 372 5.88 29.10 13.67
CA CYS A 372 5.82 28.23 12.49
C CYS A 372 6.11 28.94 11.15
N LYS A 373 6.38 30.25 11.16
CA LYS A 373 6.74 31.07 9.98
C LYS A 373 5.70 31.06 8.84
N ARG A 374 4.41 31.22 9.14
CA ARG A 374 3.31 31.10 8.16
C ARG A 374 2.65 32.46 7.85
N ASN A 375 2.91 33.02 6.66
CA ASN A 375 2.46 34.36 6.24
C ASN A 375 0.93 34.46 6.05
N GLU A 376 0.33 33.58 5.26
CA GLU A 376 -1.11 33.61 4.92
C GLU A 376 -2.00 33.46 6.17
N ARG A 377 -1.56 32.66 7.14
CA ARG A 377 -2.29 32.40 8.40
C ARG A 377 -2.23 33.56 9.38
N LEU A 378 -1.11 34.28 9.39
CA LEU A 378 -0.99 35.52 10.13
C LEU A 378 -1.92 36.58 9.52
N GLY A 379 -2.00 36.63 8.20
CA GLY A 379 -2.82 37.60 7.48
C GLY A 379 -4.29 37.56 7.90
N ILE A 380 -4.89 36.36 7.94
CA ILE A 380 -6.30 36.16 8.29
C ILE A 380 -6.57 36.52 9.76
N LEU A 381 -5.72 36.06 10.69
CA LEU A 381 -5.86 36.43 12.11
C LEU A 381 -5.70 37.95 12.32
N THR A 382 -4.94 38.64 11.46
CA THR A 382 -4.79 40.10 11.50
C THR A 382 -6.06 40.81 11.01
N VAL A 383 -6.70 40.29 9.96
CA VAL A 383 -7.98 40.81 9.42
C VAL A 383 -9.11 40.65 10.44
N ASP A 384 -9.15 39.52 11.14
CA ASP A 384 -10.16 39.25 12.17
C ASP A 384 -9.80 39.87 13.56
N SER A 385 -8.99 40.93 13.58
CA SER A 385 -8.67 41.74 14.78
C SER A 385 -7.97 41.00 15.93
N ALA A 386 -7.08 40.05 15.64
CA ALA A 386 -6.25 39.43 16.68
C ALA A 386 -5.30 40.46 17.34
N ASP A 387 -5.12 40.37 18.65
CA ASP A 387 -4.40 41.38 19.44
C ASP A 387 -2.88 41.11 19.47
N PHE A 388 -2.14 41.94 18.76
CA PHE A 388 -0.67 41.90 18.69
C PHE A 388 0.03 42.42 19.94
N GLY A 389 -0.69 43.12 20.82
CA GLY A 389 -0.20 43.71 22.06
C GLY A 389 -0.18 42.77 23.25
N LEU A 390 -0.80 41.59 23.15
CA LEU A 390 -0.83 40.60 24.23
C LEU A 390 0.44 39.73 24.23
N GLY A 391 1.18 39.76 25.35
CA GLY A 391 2.35 38.92 25.60
C GLY A 391 2.00 37.63 26.35
N ASN A 392 2.83 36.58 26.22
CA ASN A 392 2.62 35.34 27.00
C ASN A 392 3.09 35.50 28.47
N LYS A 393 2.95 34.45 29.30
CA LYS A 393 3.33 34.52 30.74
C LYS A 393 4.82 34.81 31.01
N ALA A 394 5.70 34.63 30.03
CA ALA A 394 7.12 35.00 30.05
C ALA A 394 7.39 36.39 29.42
N ASN A 395 6.34 37.09 28.99
CA ASN A 395 6.31 38.42 28.39
C ASN A 395 7.06 38.68 27.05
N PRO A 396 7.23 37.72 26.11
CA PRO A 396 7.56 38.03 24.72
C PRO A 396 6.29 38.33 23.91
N LEU A 397 6.32 39.46 23.19
CA LEU A 397 5.34 39.81 22.16
C LEU A 397 5.56 38.95 20.89
N VAL A 398 4.53 38.85 20.03
CA VAL A 398 4.62 38.10 18.77
C VAL A 398 5.78 38.57 17.87
N ASP A 399 6.08 39.86 17.84
CA ASP A 399 7.24 40.42 17.12
C ASP A 399 8.59 39.93 17.71
N SER A 400 8.67 39.82 19.03
CA SER A 400 9.86 39.26 19.69
C SER A 400 10.05 37.78 19.35
N ILE A 401 8.96 37.01 19.26
CA ILE A 401 8.98 35.60 18.84
C ILE A 401 9.37 35.46 17.36
N ALA A 402 8.85 36.32 16.49
CA ALA A 402 9.25 36.36 15.08
C ALA A 402 10.74 36.68 14.92
N ARG A 403 11.27 37.62 15.72
CA ARG A 403 12.71 37.96 15.73
C ARG A 403 13.58 36.81 16.23
N ILE A 404 13.19 36.15 17.31
CA ILE A 404 13.88 34.95 17.84
C ILE A 404 13.96 33.85 16.76
N ASN A 405 12.90 33.68 15.99
CA ASN A 405 12.82 32.69 14.92
C ASN A 405 13.41 33.14 13.56
N ARG A 406 14.07 34.31 13.50
CA ARG A 406 14.62 34.90 12.26
C ARG A 406 13.57 35.10 11.16
N TRP A 407 12.37 35.54 11.53
CA TRP A 407 11.22 35.75 10.64
C TRP A 407 10.68 37.19 10.66
N SER A 408 11.41 38.14 11.26
CA SER A 408 10.96 39.52 11.45
C SER A 408 10.62 40.25 10.15
N LEU A 409 11.41 40.09 9.08
CA LEU A 409 11.17 40.79 7.80
C LEU A 409 9.89 40.32 7.11
N ASN A 410 9.67 39.00 7.09
CA ASN A 410 8.49 38.38 6.50
C ASN A 410 7.24 38.63 7.34
N PHE A 411 7.38 38.63 8.67
CA PHE A 411 6.33 39.02 9.60
C PHE A 411 5.87 40.47 9.36
N GLN A 412 6.81 41.41 9.24
CA GLN A 412 6.50 42.82 8.93
C GLN A 412 5.81 42.97 7.57
N GLN A 413 6.30 42.27 6.54
CA GLN A 413 5.67 42.29 5.21
C GLN A 413 4.26 41.70 5.22
N ALA A 414 4.02 40.62 5.96
CA ALA A 414 2.69 40.01 6.08
C ALA A 414 1.69 40.93 6.80
N VAL A 415 2.12 41.63 7.85
CA VAL A 415 1.27 42.62 8.56
C VAL A 415 1.02 43.85 7.69
N LEU A 416 2.05 44.37 6.99
CA LEU A 416 1.91 45.50 6.06
C LEU A 416 0.97 45.19 4.90
N TYR A 417 1.03 43.97 4.36
CA TYR A 417 0.15 43.53 3.28
C TYR A 417 -1.32 43.56 3.68
N VAL A 418 -1.65 43.17 4.92
CA VAL A 418 -3.03 43.23 5.44
C VAL A 418 -3.48 44.66 5.70
N LEU A 419 -2.61 45.54 6.17
CA LEU A 419 -2.95 46.95 6.44
C LEU A 419 -3.13 47.80 5.16
N GLN A 420 -2.75 47.26 3.99
CA GLN A 420 -2.86 47.91 2.68
C GLN A 420 -4.06 47.45 1.85
N VAL A 421 -4.73 46.37 2.27
CA VAL A 421 -6.00 45.87 1.71
C VAL A 421 -7.14 46.43 2.56
#